data_AF-A0A6H2ZS75-F1
#
_entry.id   AF-A0A6H2ZS75-F1
#
_cell.length_a   1.000
_cell.length_b   1.000
_cell.length_c   1.000
_cell.angle_alpha   90.00
_cell.angle_beta   90.00
_cell.angle_gamma   90.00
#
_symmetry.space_group_name_H-M   'P 1'
#
loop_
_entity.id
_entity.type
_entity.pdbx_description
1 polymer ?
#
loop_
_entity_poly.entity_id
_entity_poly.type
_entity_poly.pdbx_seq_one_letter_code
_entity_poly.pdbx_strand_id
1 'polypeptide(L)'
;MSNQLALIQKDLAEQLAPAKEILPSHVSFEKFTSAAAVALANNKDLYGADRQSVINALSSCAKDGLIPDEREAALVVYKTKNADGQWIPRAQYLPMIDGVMKRARQSGEVSIIAARALYANDKFRVWMDEDGEHVFYEPNLLDRGDMIGAFAYAKMRSGELQFEVMNLQDIEKVRAASKNSDSGPWVNWFESMSRKSVMHRLCRRLPNNSEIMEMLERGQEMVWHKEKDVTPDTRVSAGQLIEAADKAPEPVTENSEPEKIAEDIRGSIDKITTTTQATDLRASVEELKAQLGITLYTELKNKIVKQYHRLNAIAALGASIDAAGKNGGTTSQERAELGALLHRSARFLSADEVQRYQQAIDDLSPAQEAAC
;
A
#
# COMPACT_ATOMS: atom_id res chain seq x y z
N MET A 1 -17.90 -16.05 40.46
CA MET A 1 -17.41 -15.58 39.15
C MET A 1 -18.12 -16.26 37.99
N SER A 2 -18.33 -17.59 38.00
CA SER A 2 -19.00 -18.33 36.91
C SER A 2 -20.42 -17.85 36.57
N ASN A 3 -21.22 -17.48 37.58
CA ASN A 3 -22.60 -17.01 37.39
C ASN A 3 -22.68 -15.57 36.82
N GLN A 4 -21.70 -14.73 37.15
CA GLN A 4 -21.64 -13.35 36.68
C GLN A 4 -21.20 -13.27 35.21
N LEU A 5 -20.26 -14.12 34.80
CA LEU A 5 -19.81 -14.17 33.40
C LEU A 5 -20.92 -14.70 32.48
N ALA A 6 -21.69 -15.70 32.93
CA ALA A 6 -22.85 -16.19 32.18
C ALA A 6 -23.94 -15.11 32.00
N LEU A 7 -24.18 -14.28 33.03
CA LEU A 7 -25.11 -13.16 32.95
C LEU A 7 -24.63 -12.07 31.97
N ILE A 8 -23.34 -11.69 32.04
CA ILE A 8 -22.74 -10.72 31.11
C ILE A 8 -22.81 -11.24 29.67
N GLN A 9 -22.51 -12.53 29.46
CA GLN A 9 -22.56 -13.15 28.15
C GLN A 9 -23.98 -13.15 27.56
N LYS A 10 -24.99 -13.48 28.38
CA LYS A 10 -26.40 -13.45 27.95
C LYS A 10 -26.84 -12.03 27.56
N ASP A 11 -26.54 -11.05 28.41
CA ASP A 11 -26.89 -9.65 28.18
C ASP A 11 -26.20 -9.08 26.92
N LEU A 12 -24.92 -9.39 26.73
CA LEU A 12 -24.19 -9.02 25.50
C LEU A 12 -24.77 -9.72 24.28
N ALA A 13 -25.16 -10.99 24.36
CA ALA A 13 -25.74 -11.71 23.24
C ALA A 13 -27.08 -11.11 22.79
N GLU A 14 -27.90 -10.63 23.73
CA GLU A 14 -29.15 -9.92 23.42
C GLU A 14 -28.88 -8.55 22.78
N GLN A 15 -27.96 -7.76 23.34
CA GLN A 15 -27.62 -6.42 22.82
C GLN A 15 -26.87 -6.45 21.48
N LEU A 16 -26.08 -7.50 21.24
CA LEU A 16 -25.31 -7.70 20.01
C LEU A 16 -26.04 -8.60 19.00
N ALA A 17 -27.32 -8.90 19.21
CA ALA A 17 -28.11 -9.65 18.23
C ALA A 17 -28.02 -9.07 16.81
N PRO A 18 -28.02 -7.73 16.59
CA PRO A 18 -27.80 -7.16 15.26
C PRO A 18 -26.41 -7.45 14.68
N ALA A 19 -25.38 -7.58 15.53
CA ALA A 19 -24.02 -7.88 15.08
C ALA A 19 -23.88 -9.29 14.50
N LYS A 20 -24.83 -10.19 14.77
CA LYS A 20 -24.88 -11.54 14.18
C LYS A 20 -25.00 -11.49 12.65
N GLU A 21 -25.70 -10.51 12.11
CA GLU A 21 -25.87 -10.32 10.65
C GLU A 21 -24.64 -9.69 9.99
N ILE A 22 -23.84 -8.96 10.77
CA ILE A 22 -22.67 -8.21 10.29
C ILE A 22 -21.39 -9.06 10.39
N LEU A 23 -21.36 -10.03 11.30
CA LEU A 23 -20.19 -10.92 11.48
C LEU A 23 -19.93 -11.75 10.22
N PRO A 24 -18.68 -11.77 9.72
CA PRO A 24 -18.29 -12.67 8.64
C PRO A 24 -18.54 -14.14 9.00
N SER A 25 -18.89 -14.96 8.01
CA SER A 25 -19.23 -16.39 8.18
C SER A 25 -18.14 -17.24 8.84
N HIS A 26 -16.89 -16.79 8.82
CA HIS A 26 -15.75 -17.48 9.42
C HIS A 26 -15.56 -17.16 10.93
N VAL A 27 -16.33 -16.23 11.50
CA VAL A 27 -16.33 -15.93 12.95
C VAL A 27 -17.66 -16.34 13.55
N SER A 28 -17.63 -17.26 14.52
CA SER A 28 -18.87 -17.65 15.19
C SER A 28 -19.29 -16.59 16.23
N PHE A 29 -20.58 -16.24 16.22
CA PHE A 29 -21.16 -15.30 17.18
C PHE A 29 -20.93 -15.72 18.64
N GLU A 30 -20.98 -17.02 18.93
CA GLU A 30 -20.73 -17.55 20.27
C GLU A 30 -19.28 -17.31 20.74
N LYS A 31 -18.28 -17.51 19.87
CA LYS A 31 -16.88 -17.21 20.20
C LYS A 31 -16.68 -15.73 20.43
N PHE A 32 -17.27 -14.90 19.56
CA PHE A 32 -17.20 -13.45 19.66
C PHE A 32 -17.80 -12.93 20.98
N THR A 33 -19.03 -13.35 21.31
CA THR A 33 -19.72 -12.94 22.56
C THR A 33 -19.02 -13.46 23.80
N SER A 34 -18.46 -14.67 23.77
CA SER A 34 -17.66 -15.22 24.87
C SER A 34 -16.40 -14.40 25.11
N ALA A 35 -15.65 -14.07 24.04
CA ALA A 35 -14.46 -13.23 24.14
C ALA A 35 -14.80 -11.83 24.66
N ALA A 36 -15.89 -11.22 24.17
CA ALA A 36 -16.37 -9.94 24.65
C ALA A 36 -16.73 -9.97 26.15
N ALA A 37 -17.43 -11.02 26.60
CA ALA A 37 -17.77 -11.18 28.01
C ALA A 37 -16.53 -11.32 28.90
N VAL A 38 -15.52 -12.06 28.44
CA VAL A 38 -14.22 -12.19 29.13
C VAL A 38 -13.49 -10.84 29.19
N ALA A 39 -13.46 -10.09 28.09
CA ALA A 39 -12.85 -8.76 28.05
C ALA A 39 -13.51 -7.79 29.04
N LEU A 40 -14.85 -7.76 29.11
CA LEU A 40 -15.59 -6.97 30.08
C LEU A 40 -15.35 -7.42 31.53
N ALA A 41 -15.29 -8.73 31.77
CA ALA A 41 -15.10 -9.26 33.12
C ALA A 41 -13.68 -8.99 33.68
N ASN A 42 -12.67 -9.02 32.81
CA ASN A 42 -11.28 -8.83 33.20
C ASN A 42 -10.90 -7.35 33.35
N ASN A 43 -11.55 -6.44 32.62
CA ASN A 43 -11.23 -5.02 32.62
C ASN A 43 -12.28 -4.20 33.39
N LYS A 44 -11.94 -3.76 34.61
CA LYS A 44 -12.82 -2.95 35.48
C LYS A 44 -13.20 -1.61 34.85
N ASP A 45 -12.28 -0.97 34.13
CA ASP A 45 -12.54 0.32 33.49
C ASP A 45 -13.53 0.14 32.34
N LEU A 46 -13.41 -0.97 31.59
CA LEU A 46 -14.35 -1.32 30.53
C LEU A 46 -15.73 -1.67 31.08
N TYR A 47 -15.79 -2.38 32.20
CA TYR A 47 -17.05 -2.69 32.89
C TYR A 47 -17.77 -1.42 33.38
N GLY A 48 -17.02 -0.42 33.84
CA GLY A 48 -17.55 0.88 34.29
C GLY A 48 -17.72 1.93 33.18
N ALA A 49 -17.40 1.62 31.93
CA ALA A 49 -17.54 2.53 30.81
C ALA A 49 -19.01 2.71 30.39
N ASP A 50 -19.29 3.78 29.65
CA ASP A 50 -20.60 4.01 29.05
C ASP A 50 -21.05 2.82 28.21
N ARG A 51 -22.21 2.24 28.55
CA ARG A 51 -22.67 0.99 27.96
C ARG A 51 -22.86 1.10 26.44
N GLN A 52 -23.37 2.23 25.96
CA GLN A 52 -23.56 2.46 24.53
C GLN A 52 -22.21 2.47 23.79
N SER A 53 -21.18 3.11 24.35
CA SER A 53 -19.85 3.11 23.77
C SER A 53 -19.24 1.69 23.67
N VAL A 54 -19.49 0.82 24.66
CA VAL A 54 -19.03 -0.57 24.64
C VAL A 54 -19.71 -1.36 23.51
N ILE A 55 -21.03 -1.23 23.36
CA ILE A 55 -21.79 -1.89 22.29
C ILE A 55 -21.34 -1.40 20.91
N ASN A 56 -21.11 -0.10 20.74
CA ASN A 56 -20.65 0.49 19.49
C ASN A 56 -19.23 0.00 19.13
N ALA A 57 -18.33 -0.09 20.11
CA ALA A 57 -16.99 -0.61 19.92
C ALA A 57 -16.99 -2.10 19.56
N LEU A 58 -17.81 -2.91 20.25
CA LEU A 58 -18.00 -4.32 19.93
C LEU A 58 -18.64 -4.52 18.55
N SER A 59 -19.63 -3.71 18.18
CA SER A 59 -20.24 -3.75 16.84
C SER A 59 -19.23 -3.42 15.75
N SER A 60 -18.32 -2.47 16.00
CA SER A 60 -17.23 -2.14 15.06
C SER A 60 -16.23 -3.28 14.92
N CYS A 61 -15.85 -3.91 16.05
CA CYS A 61 -15.00 -5.10 16.07
C CYS A 61 -15.63 -6.27 15.29
N ALA A 62 -16.93 -6.48 15.47
CA ALA A 62 -17.71 -7.48 14.75
C ALA A 62 -17.77 -7.22 13.25
N LYS A 63 -18.00 -5.96 12.83
CA LYS A 63 -17.95 -5.53 11.42
C LYS A 63 -16.61 -5.86 10.77
N ASP A 64 -15.53 -5.73 11.53
CA ASP A 64 -14.20 -6.06 11.06
C ASP A 64 -13.85 -7.55 11.15
N GLY A 65 -14.74 -8.42 11.64
CA GLY A 65 -14.47 -9.85 11.77
C GLY A 65 -13.35 -10.20 12.75
N LEU A 66 -13.09 -9.31 13.71
CA LEU A 66 -12.05 -9.48 14.73
C LEU A 66 -12.64 -9.95 16.05
N ILE A 67 -11.79 -10.56 16.87
CA ILE A 67 -12.13 -11.03 18.22
C ILE A 67 -11.55 -10.04 19.25
N PRO A 68 -12.33 -9.57 20.23
CA PRO A 68 -11.85 -8.68 21.28
C PRO A 68 -11.08 -9.45 22.37
N ASP A 69 -9.93 -10.02 22.03
CA ASP A 69 -9.10 -10.87 22.90
C ASP A 69 -7.73 -10.25 23.23
N GLU A 70 -7.55 -8.95 23.00
CA GLU A 70 -6.30 -8.19 23.11
C GLU A 70 -5.22 -8.57 22.07
N ARG A 71 -5.42 -9.66 21.32
CA ARG A 71 -4.52 -10.11 20.25
C ARG A 71 -4.98 -9.59 18.89
N GLU A 72 -6.23 -9.87 18.53
CA GLU A 72 -6.83 -9.40 17.28
C GLU A 72 -7.37 -7.97 17.43
N ALA A 73 -8.04 -7.68 18.56
CA ALA A 73 -8.58 -6.37 18.86
C ALA A 73 -8.56 -6.09 20.37
N ALA A 74 -8.37 -4.82 20.72
CA ALA A 74 -8.44 -4.33 22.08
C ALA A 74 -9.56 -3.30 22.23
N LEU A 75 -10.19 -3.29 23.42
CA LEU A 75 -11.15 -2.28 23.82
C LEU A 75 -10.49 -1.40 24.88
N VAL A 76 -10.18 -0.16 24.52
CA VAL A 76 -9.50 0.79 25.41
C VAL A 76 -10.49 1.85 25.85
N VAL A 77 -10.48 2.17 27.14
CA VAL A 77 -11.37 3.19 27.70
C VAL A 77 -10.64 4.53 27.76
N TYR A 78 -11.23 5.53 27.11
CA TYR A 78 -10.77 6.91 27.19
C TYR A 78 -11.80 7.77 27.92
N LYS A 79 -11.33 8.68 28.77
CA LYS A 79 -12.20 9.73 29.31
C LYS A 79 -12.45 10.75 28.20
N THR A 80 -13.70 10.94 27.85
CA THR A 80 -14.12 11.91 26.82
C THR A 80 -15.15 12.86 27.40
N LYS A 81 -15.17 14.12 26.95
CA LYS A 81 -16.20 15.07 27.36
C LYS A 81 -17.49 14.78 26.58
N ASN A 82 -18.61 14.68 27.28
CA ASN A 82 -19.92 14.65 26.66
C ASN A 82 -20.35 16.05 26.21
N ALA A 83 -21.49 16.16 25.51
CA ALA A 83 -22.08 17.43 25.10
C ALA A 83 -22.27 18.40 26.28
N ASP A 84 -22.56 17.87 27.48
CA ASP A 84 -22.73 18.63 28.72
C ASP A 84 -21.41 18.99 29.43
N GLY A 85 -20.26 18.70 28.82
CA GLY A 85 -18.93 18.98 29.36
C GLY A 85 -18.44 18.03 30.46
N GLN A 86 -19.26 17.07 30.90
CA GLN A 86 -18.85 16.03 31.87
C GLN A 86 -17.91 15.00 31.22
N TRP A 87 -16.89 14.59 31.97
CA TRP A 87 -15.98 13.51 31.57
C TRP A 87 -16.62 12.15 31.81
N ILE A 88 -16.88 11.42 30.73
CA ILE A 88 -17.45 10.08 30.76
C ILE A 88 -16.42 9.08 30.21
N PRO A 89 -16.18 7.95 30.89
CA PRO A 89 -15.37 6.87 30.35
C PRO A 89 -16.10 6.24 29.16
N ARG A 90 -15.51 6.32 27.97
CA ARG A 90 -16.03 5.69 26.74
C ARG A 90 -15.06 4.63 26.25
N ALA A 91 -15.60 3.47 25.91
CA ALA A 91 -14.86 2.41 25.26
C ALA A 91 -14.62 2.75 23.79
N GLN A 92 -13.41 2.47 23.32
CA GLN A 92 -13.00 2.62 21.93
C GLN A 92 -12.38 1.31 21.44
N TYR A 93 -12.76 0.93 20.23
CA TYR A 93 -12.20 -0.23 19.54
C TYR A 93 -10.89 0.13 18.86
N LEU A 94 -9.85 -0.67 19.13
CA LEU A 94 -8.55 -0.57 18.49
C LEU A 94 -8.19 -1.92 17.86
N PRO A 95 -7.98 -1.99 16.53
CA PRO A 95 -7.43 -3.18 15.90
C PRO A 95 -5.98 -3.39 16.36
N MET A 96 -5.63 -4.64 16.64
CA MET A 96 -4.29 -5.05 17.05
C MET A 96 -3.57 -5.73 15.89
N ILE A 97 -2.24 -5.86 16.00
CA ILE A 97 -1.40 -6.28 14.88
C ILE A 97 -1.81 -7.65 14.32
N ASP A 98 -2.22 -8.60 15.18
CA ASP A 98 -2.68 -9.92 14.72
C ASP A 98 -3.99 -9.82 13.94
N GLY A 99 -4.89 -8.91 14.33
CA GLY A 99 -6.14 -8.64 13.63
C GLY A 99 -5.91 -8.01 12.26
N VAL A 100 -5.00 -7.03 12.18
CA VAL A 100 -4.61 -6.43 10.89
C VAL A 100 -3.97 -7.47 9.98
N MET A 101 -3.06 -8.31 10.49
CA MET A 101 -2.46 -9.39 9.71
C MET A 101 -3.47 -10.45 9.28
N LYS A 102 -4.46 -10.78 10.14
CA LYS A 102 -5.56 -11.69 9.80
C LYS A 102 -6.37 -11.13 8.63
N ARG A 103 -6.76 -9.85 8.67
CA ARG A 103 -7.49 -9.19 7.58
C ARG A 103 -6.67 -9.15 6.29
N ALA A 104 -5.38 -8.81 6.38
CA ALA A 104 -4.48 -8.86 5.24
C ALA A 104 -4.44 -10.25 4.58
N ARG A 105 -4.38 -11.33 5.37
CA ARG A 105 -4.41 -12.71 4.84
C ARG A 105 -5.78 -13.12 4.27
N GLN A 106 -6.86 -12.60 4.83
CA GLN A 106 -8.24 -12.88 4.36
C GLN A 106 -8.55 -12.29 2.99
N SER A 107 -7.75 -11.33 2.49
CA SER A 107 -7.81 -10.90 1.08
C SER A 107 -7.63 -12.07 0.10
N GLY A 108 -7.00 -13.16 0.54
CA GLY A 108 -6.65 -14.29 -0.32
C GLY A 108 -5.42 -14.03 -1.18
N GLU A 109 -4.97 -12.79 -1.35
CA GLU A 109 -3.83 -12.43 -2.19
C GLU A 109 -2.50 -12.45 -1.43
N VAL A 110 -2.52 -12.30 -0.12
CA VAL A 110 -1.30 -12.30 0.73
C VAL A 110 -0.96 -13.73 1.17
N SER A 111 0.23 -14.20 0.81
CA SER A 111 0.75 -15.53 1.20
C SER A 111 1.51 -15.49 2.53
N ILE A 112 2.39 -14.52 2.70
CA ILE A 112 3.21 -14.32 3.91
C ILE A 112 3.10 -12.85 4.29
N ILE A 113 2.98 -12.57 5.59
CA ILE A 113 3.06 -11.21 6.12
C ILE A 113 3.69 -11.26 7.51
N ALA A 114 4.67 -10.39 7.76
CA ALA A 114 5.40 -10.33 9.01
C ALA A 114 5.99 -8.93 9.26
N ALA A 115 6.18 -8.61 10.54
CA ALA A 115 6.88 -7.40 10.99
C ALA A 115 7.91 -7.75 12.07
N ARG A 116 9.09 -7.12 12.00
CA ARG A 116 10.23 -7.34 12.90
C ARG A 116 10.89 -6.01 13.26
N ALA A 117 11.47 -5.95 14.44
CA ALA A 117 12.39 -4.87 14.81
C ALA A 117 13.79 -5.16 14.24
N LEU A 118 14.45 -4.08 13.79
CA LEU A 118 15.81 -4.06 13.26
C LEU A 118 16.77 -3.57 14.34
N TYR A 119 17.91 -4.22 14.43
CA TYR A 119 18.96 -3.87 15.37
C TYR A 119 20.29 -3.67 14.66
N ALA A 120 21.21 -2.95 15.29
CA ALA A 120 22.46 -2.50 14.70
C ALA A 120 23.30 -3.64 14.09
N ASN A 121 23.28 -4.82 14.70
CA ASN A 121 24.09 -5.97 14.26
C ASN A 121 23.31 -6.97 13.38
N ASP A 122 22.04 -6.70 13.06
CA ASP A 122 21.28 -7.53 12.11
C ASP A 122 21.76 -7.26 10.68
N LYS A 123 21.86 -8.30 9.84
CA LYS A 123 22.12 -8.08 8.40
C LYS A 123 20.79 -7.80 7.73
N PHE A 124 20.64 -6.57 7.25
CA PHE A 124 19.42 -6.13 6.60
C PHE A 124 19.75 -5.35 5.33
N ARG A 125 19.08 -5.70 4.23
CA ARG A 125 19.19 -4.98 2.96
C ARG A 125 17.84 -4.98 2.28
N VAL A 126 17.43 -3.82 1.81
CA VAL A 126 16.27 -3.67 0.93
C VAL A 126 16.70 -2.97 -0.34
N TRP A 127 16.13 -3.37 -1.46
CA TRP A 127 16.37 -2.74 -2.75
C TRP A 127 15.15 -2.94 -3.63
N MET A 128 15.08 -2.19 -4.70
CA MET A 128 14.06 -2.32 -5.73
C MET A 128 14.76 -2.46 -7.06
N ASP A 129 14.32 -3.42 -7.86
CA ASP A 129 14.76 -3.61 -9.23
C ASP A 129 13.54 -3.91 -10.12
N GLU A 130 13.78 -4.54 -11.26
CA GLU A 130 12.75 -4.81 -12.27
C GLU A 130 11.76 -5.91 -11.84
N ASP A 131 12.17 -6.79 -10.92
CA ASP A 131 11.32 -7.83 -10.31
C ASP A 131 10.50 -7.29 -9.13
N GLY A 132 10.65 -5.99 -8.82
CA GLY A 132 9.92 -5.29 -7.79
C GLY A 132 10.74 -5.06 -6.53
N GLU A 133 10.06 -5.11 -5.39
CA GLU A 133 10.67 -4.85 -4.09
C GLU A 133 11.33 -6.12 -3.51
N HIS A 134 12.54 -5.97 -2.96
CA HIS A 134 13.30 -7.07 -2.38
C HIS A 134 13.72 -6.78 -0.96
N VAL A 135 13.71 -7.83 -0.12
CA VAL A 135 14.12 -7.79 1.28
C VAL A 135 15.05 -8.95 1.57
N PHE A 136 16.20 -8.64 2.14
CA PHE A 136 17.10 -9.58 2.79
C PHE A 136 17.18 -9.24 4.28
N TYR A 137 16.92 -10.23 5.14
CA TYR A 137 16.99 -10.09 6.59
C TYR A 137 17.53 -11.36 7.22
N GLU A 138 18.64 -11.22 7.95
CA GLU A 138 19.27 -12.28 8.74
C GLU A 138 19.57 -11.70 10.13
N PRO A 139 18.76 -12.04 11.16
CA PRO A 139 18.96 -11.53 12.51
C PRO A 139 20.21 -12.11 13.15
N ASN A 140 20.90 -11.30 13.96
CA ASN A 140 21.91 -11.83 14.86
C ASN A 140 21.20 -12.53 16.04
N LEU A 141 21.59 -13.77 16.37
CA LEU A 141 20.89 -14.55 17.40
C LEU A 141 21.41 -14.30 18.82
N LEU A 142 22.62 -13.77 18.96
CA LEU A 142 23.28 -13.63 20.27
C LEU A 142 23.38 -12.16 20.67
N ASP A 143 23.99 -11.34 19.83
CA ASP A 143 24.21 -9.91 20.11
C ASP A 143 23.67 -9.05 18.97
N ARG A 144 22.44 -8.60 19.14
CA ARG A 144 21.72 -7.77 18.16
C ARG A 144 22.14 -6.30 18.21
N GLY A 145 22.72 -5.84 19.32
CA GLY A 145 22.98 -4.42 19.58
C GLY A 145 21.70 -3.62 19.82
N ASP A 146 21.80 -2.30 19.65
CA ASP A 146 20.66 -1.38 19.86
C ASP A 146 19.63 -1.48 18.72
N MET A 147 18.36 -1.26 19.05
CA MET A 147 17.29 -1.18 18.07
C MET A 147 17.48 0.07 17.20
N ILE A 148 17.47 -0.08 15.87
CA ILE A 148 17.68 1.01 14.89
C ILE A 148 16.42 1.32 14.07
N GLY A 149 15.41 0.46 14.14
CA GLY A 149 14.16 0.65 13.40
C GLY A 149 13.26 -0.58 13.43
N ALA A 150 12.28 -0.61 12.54
CA ALA A 150 11.42 -1.76 12.30
C ALA A 150 11.10 -1.88 10.82
N PHE A 151 10.83 -3.10 10.36
CA PHE A 151 10.36 -3.35 9.01
C PHE A 151 9.18 -4.31 9.01
N ALA A 152 8.34 -4.20 7.99
CA ALA A 152 7.31 -5.17 7.66
C ALA A 152 7.44 -5.56 6.20
N TYR A 153 7.09 -6.80 5.88
CA TYR A 153 6.99 -7.26 4.51
C TYR A 153 5.80 -8.20 4.33
N ALA A 154 5.29 -8.21 3.11
CA ALA A 154 4.27 -9.13 2.63
C ALA A 154 4.72 -9.76 1.32
N LYS A 155 4.50 -11.06 1.18
CA LYS A 155 4.67 -11.78 -0.09
C LYS A 155 3.29 -12.12 -0.63
N MET A 156 3.00 -11.68 -1.84
CA MET A 156 1.77 -11.96 -2.55
C MET A 156 1.78 -13.38 -3.12
N ARG A 157 0.61 -13.95 -3.39
CA ARG A 157 0.49 -15.25 -4.08
C ARG A 157 1.02 -15.19 -5.51
N SER A 158 0.99 -14.02 -6.15
CA SER A 158 1.62 -13.78 -7.46
C SER A 158 3.14 -13.93 -7.42
N GLY A 159 3.75 -13.90 -6.23
CA GLY A 159 5.20 -13.95 -6.03
C GLY A 159 5.82 -12.61 -5.68
N GLU A 160 5.13 -11.50 -6.00
CA GLU A 160 5.55 -10.14 -5.69
C GLU A 160 5.74 -9.96 -4.17
N LEU A 161 6.75 -9.17 -3.81
CA LEU A 161 7.00 -8.77 -2.43
C LEU A 161 6.71 -7.28 -2.29
N GLN A 162 6.14 -6.91 -1.15
CA GLN A 162 5.97 -5.52 -0.73
C GLN A 162 6.59 -5.35 0.65
N PHE A 163 7.33 -4.28 0.89
CA PHE A 163 7.92 -3.98 2.18
C PHE A 163 7.74 -2.53 2.59
N GLU A 164 7.87 -2.30 3.89
CA GLU A 164 7.99 -0.97 4.47
C GLU A 164 9.05 -0.99 5.56
N VAL A 165 9.88 0.06 5.61
CA VAL A 165 10.93 0.22 6.64
C VAL A 165 10.72 1.55 7.34
N MET A 166 10.84 1.55 8.66
CA MET A 166 10.84 2.76 9.47
C MET A 166 12.11 2.78 10.33
N ASN A 167 12.87 3.86 10.21
CA ASN A 167 13.97 4.13 11.13
C ASN A 167 13.41 4.65 12.48
N LEU A 168 14.27 4.78 13.49
CA LEU A 168 13.87 5.33 14.79
C LEU A 168 13.23 6.72 14.70
N GLN A 169 13.67 7.58 13.78
CA GLN A 169 13.12 8.94 13.65
C GLN A 169 11.67 8.91 13.18
N ASP A 170 11.34 8.04 12.22
CA ASP A 170 9.98 7.88 11.74
C ASP A 170 9.09 7.21 12.77
N ILE A 171 9.61 6.27 13.56
CA ILE A 171 8.90 5.67 14.70
C ILE A 171 8.59 6.74 15.75
N GLU A 172 9.55 7.61 16.07
CA GLU A 172 9.36 8.67 17.06
C GLU A 172 8.31 9.70 16.59
N LYS A 173 8.21 9.97 15.28
CA LYS A 173 7.11 10.78 14.73
C LYS A 173 5.74 10.14 14.98
N VAL A 174 5.62 8.80 14.85
CA VAL A 174 4.37 8.09 15.20
C VAL A 174 4.09 8.20 16.69
N ARG A 175 5.12 8.02 17.53
CA ARG A 175 5.01 8.13 18.97
C ARG A 175 4.51 9.50 19.40
N ALA A 176 5.07 10.57 18.82
CA ALA A 176 4.69 11.96 19.10
C ALA A 176 3.24 12.27 18.67
N ALA A 177 2.71 11.59 17.66
CA ALA A 177 1.30 11.72 17.26
C ALA A 177 0.32 10.98 18.19
N SER A 178 0.82 10.10 19.07
CA SER A 178 0.00 9.36 20.03
C SER A 178 -0.39 10.21 21.23
N LYS A 179 -1.62 10.03 21.74
CA LYS A 179 -2.11 10.71 22.96
C LYS A 179 -1.29 10.37 24.20
N ASN A 180 -0.63 9.21 24.21
CA ASN A 180 0.16 8.70 25.33
C ASN A 180 1.61 8.46 24.89
N SER A 181 2.26 9.45 24.25
CA SER A 181 3.66 9.36 23.81
C SER A 181 4.62 9.03 24.94
N ASP A 182 4.41 9.62 26.12
CA ASP A 182 5.34 9.55 27.26
C ASP A 182 4.90 8.57 28.35
N SER A 183 3.88 7.74 28.09
CA SER A 183 3.38 6.77 29.07
C SER A 183 2.80 5.53 28.41
N GLY A 184 2.69 4.44 29.17
CA GLY A 184 2.03 3.22 28.71
C GLY A 184 2.85 2.47 27.65
N PRO A 185 2.23 1.98 26.55
CA PRO A 185 2.86 1.04 25.64
C PRO A 185 4.15 1.53 24.97
N TRP A 186 4.28 2.82 24.71
CA TRP A 186 5.50 3.38 24.12
C TRP A 186 6.72 3.32 25.03
N VAL A 187 6.52 3.30 26.34
CA VAL A 187 7.61 3.19 27.33
C VAL A 187 7.88 1.72 27.67
N ASN A 188 6.82 0.95 27.93
CA ASN A 188 6.97 -0.43 28.39
C ASN A 188 7.26 -1.43 27.25
N TRP A 189 6.78 -1.14 26.04
CA TRP A 189 6.78 -2.07 24.89
C TRP A 189 7.09 -1.33 23.58
N PHE A 190 8.13 -0.50 23.58
CA PHE A 190 8.54 0.30 22.41
C PHE A 190 8.74 -0.53 21.14
N GLU A 191 9.36 -1.71 21.26
CA GLU A 191 9.58 -2.61 20.12
C GLU A 191 8.26 -3.07 19.48
N SER A 192 7.30 -3.48 20.30
CA SER A 192 5.96 -3.91 19.84
C SER A 192 5.21 -2.76 19.16
N MET A 193 5.33 -1.55 19.70
CA MET A 193 4.73 -0.34 19.10
C MET A 193 5.36 -0.02 17.76
N SER A 194 6.69 -0.12 17.66
CA SER A 194 7.42 0.09 16.41
C SER A 194 6.99 -0.90 15.32
N ARG A 195 6.86 -2.19 15.68
CA ARG A 195 6.38 -3.26 14.79
C ARG A 195 4.94 -3.01 14.34
N LYS A 196 4.09 -2.52 15.25
CA LYS A 196 2.70 -2.13 14.94
C LYS A 196 2.65 -0.98 13.94
N SER A 197 3.44 0.07 14.16
CA SER A 197 3.49 1.25 13.29
C SER A 197 3.88 0.90 11.86
N VAL A 198 4.95 0.11 11.66
CA VAL A 198 5.40 -0.27 10.32
C VAL A 198 4.43 -1.23 9.63
N MET A 199 3.80 -2.15 10.38
CA MET A 199 2.77 -3.04 9.83
C MET A 199 1.56 -2.24 9.33
N HIS A 200 1.08 -1.27 10.09
CA HIS A 200 -0.04 -0.42 9.68
C HIS A 200 0.27 0.34 8.38
N ARG A 201 1.53 0.79 8.22
CA ARG A 201 1.98 1.49 7.00
C ARG A 201 2.02 0.55 5.80
N LEU A 202 2.55 -0.66 5.96
CA LEU A 202 2.54 -1.69 4.92
C LEU A 202 1.12 -2.06 4.48
N CYS A 203 0.20 -2.30 5.43
CA CYS A 203 -1.13 -2.78 5.10
C CYS A 203 -1.99 -1.78 4.29
N ARG A 204 -1.61 -0.50 4.21
CA ARG A 204 -2.24 0.49 3.31
C ARG A 204 -1.90 0.28 1.83
N ARG A 205 -0.83 -0.46 1.54
CA ARG A 205 -0.36 -0.78 0.18
C ARG A 205 -0.90 -2.11 -0.34
N LEU A 206 -1.51 -2.91 0.54
CA LEU A 206 -2.03 -4.24 0.20
C LEU A 206 -3.40 -4.16 -0.51
N PRO A 207 -3.81 -5.21 -1.26
CA PRO A 207 -5.02 -5.20 -2.11
C PRO A 207 -6.35 -4.92 -1.39
N ASN A 208 -6.40 -5.08 -0.07
CA ASN A 208 -7.55 -4.76 0.77
C ASN A 208 -7.40 -3.42 1.54
N ASN A 209 -6.69 -2.46 0.93
CA ASN A 209 -6.34 -1.20 1.58
C ASN A 209 -7.56 -0.41 2.08
N SER A 210 -8.69 -0.42 1.39
CA SER A 210 -9.86 0.39 1.72
C SER A 210 -10.49 -0.06 3.03
N GLU A 211 -10.70 -1.37 3.18
CA GLU A 211 -11.21 -1.98 4.41
C GLU A 211 -10.22 -1.83 5.56
N ILE A 212 -8.92 -2.04 5.30
CA ILE A 212 -7.88 -1.87 6.31
C ILE A 212 -7.78 -0.40 6.73
N MET A 213 -7.85 0.56 5.80
CA MET A 213 -7.83 1.98 6.12
C MET A 213 -9.01 2.35 6.99
N GLU A 214 -10.23 1.95 6.62
CA GLU A 214 -11.43 2.22 7.42
C GLU A 214 -11.28 1.63 8.84
N MET A 215 -10.76 0.41 8.97
CA MET A 215 -10.48 -0.24 10.25
C MET A 215 -9.43 0.52 11.09
N LEU A 216 -8.32 0.93 10.48
CA LEU A 216 -7.23 1.63 11.16
C LEU A 216 -7.62 3.06 11.57
N GLU A 217 -8.44 3.74 10.77
CA GLU A 217 -8.96 5.08 11.07
C GLU A 217 -9.89 5.08 12.29
N ARG A 218 -10.75 4.05 12.42
CA ARG A 218 -11.62 3.88 13.61
C ARG A 218 -10.82 3.74 14.92
N GLY A 219 -9.67 3.08 14.85
CA GLY A 219 -8.74 2.94 15.98
C GLY A 219 -8.05 4.25 16.40
N GLN A 220 -8.25 5.34 15.64
CA GLN A 220 -7.54 6.62 15.81
C GLN A 220 -6.00 6.48 15.87
N GLU A 221 -5.47 5.38 15.36
CA GLU A 221 -4.07 5.02 15.61
C GLU A 221 -3.08 5.75 14.72
N MET A 222 -3.55 6.41 13.66
CA MET A 222 -2.68 7.09 12.70
C MET A 222 -3.38 8.28 12.03
N VAL A 223 -3.46 9.44 12.69
CA VAL A 223 -3.68 10.72 12.01
C VAL A 223 -2.33 11.23 11.55
N TRP A 224 -1.79 10.68 10.45
CA TRP A 224 -0.53 11.16 9.87
C TRP A 224 -0.69 12.44 9.06
N HIS A 225 -1.93 12.79 8.69
CA HIS A 225 -2.30 14.11 8.21
C HIS A 225 -3.71 14.41 8.69
N LYS A 226 -3.84 15.20 9.76
CA LYS A 226 -4.89 16.21 9.70
C LYS A 226 -4.29 17.24 8.77
N GLU A 227 -4.68 17.23 7.50
CA GLU A 227 -4.50 18.43 6.69
C GLU A 227 -5.12 19.55 7.52
N LYS A 228 -4.26 20.43 8.04
CA LYS A 228 -4.73 21.70 8.54
C LYS A 228 -5.23 22.38 7.29
N ASP A 229 -6.54 22.54 7.20
CA ASP A 229 -7.12 23.47 6.26
C ASP A 229 -6.49 24.84 6.55
N VAL A 230 -5.52 25.21 5.71
CA VAL A 230 -4.81 26.50 5.74
C VAL A 230 -5.49 27.48 4.79
N THR A 231 -6.71 27.16 4.33
CA THR A 231 -7.53 28.15 3.62
C THR A 231 -7.73 29.33 4.56
N PRO A 232 -7.27 30.54 4.18
CA PRO A 232 -7.51 31.74 4.98
C PRO A 232 -9.01 31.88 5.23
N ASP A 233 -9.37 32.35 6.43
CA ASP A 233 -10.75 32.62 6.87
C ASP A 233 -11.34 33.85 6.13
N THR A 234 -11.16 33.94 4.82
CA THR A 234 -11.93 34.81 3.95
C THR A 234 -13.30 34.19 3.81
N ARG A 235 -14.22 34.56 4.70
CA ARG A 235 -15.65 34.33 4.51
C ARG A 235 -16.09 34.97 3.20
N VAL A 236 -16.16 34.16 2.16
CA VAL A 236 -16.84 34.48 0.90
C VAL A 236 -18.31 34.69 1.25
N SER A 237 -18.85 35.87 0.91
CA SER A 237 -20.25 36.18 1.17
C SER A 237 -21.17 35.34 0.27
N ALA A 238 -22.41 35.09 0.71
CA ALA A 238 -23.39 34.33 -0.08
C ALA A 238 -23.60 34.91 -1.50
N GLY A 239 -23.40 36.21 -1.69
CA GLY A 239 -23.42 36.85 -3.01
C GLY A 239 -22.29 36.40 -3.94
N GLN A 240 -21.09 36.16 -3.41
CA GLN A 240 -19.94 35.66 -4.17
C GLN A 240 -20.08 34.16 -4.51
N LEU A 241 -20.82 33.41 -3.70
CA LEU A 241 -21.15 32.00 -3.98
C LEU A 241 -22.21 31.87 -5.08
N ILE A 242 -23.14 32.82 -5.19
CA ILE A 242 -24.14 32.85 -6.26
C ILE A 242 -23.48 33.24 -7.60
N GLU A 243 -22.56 34.20 -7.60
CA GLU A 243 -21.76 34.57 -8.78
C GLU A 243 -20.83 33.42 -9.25
N ALA A 244 -20.33 32.59 -8.32
CA ALA A 244 -19.55 31.40 -8.62
C ALA A 244 -20.42 30.20 -9.04
N ALA A 245 -21.67 30.10 -8.55
CA ALA A 245 -22.61 29.03 -8.90
C ALA A 245 -23.22 29.20 -10.31
N ASP A 246 -23.29 30.42 -10.82
CA ASP A 246 -23.63 30.68 -12.24
C ASP A 246 -22.48 30.28 -13.20
N LYS A 247 -21.30 29.96 -12.68
CA LYS A 247 -20.25 29.20 -13.38
C LYS A 247 -20.22 27.76 -12.88
N ALA A 248 -21.22 26.98 -13.29
CA ALA A 248 -21.12 25.53 -13.20
C ALA A 248 -19.83 25.05 -13.89
N PRO A 249 -19.02 24.15 -13.29
CA PRO A 249 -18.04 23.40 -14.07
C PRO A 249 -18.82 22.55 -15.07
N GLU A 250 -18.59 22.81 -16.36
CA GLU A 250 -19.25 22.06 -17.42
C GLU A 250 -18.94 20.57 -17.30
N PRO A 251 -19.93 19.70 -17.58
CA PRO A 251 -19.69 18.26 -17.67
C PRO A 251 -18.59 17.99 -18.70
N VAL A 252 -17.59 17.20 -18.31
CA VAL A 252 -16.50 16.76 -19.19
C VAL A 252 -17.13 15.93 -20.31
N THR A 253 -17.33 16.58 -21.45
CA THR A 253 -17.77 15.95 -22.69
C THR A 253 -16.52 15.46 -23.43
N GLU A 254 -16.60 14.27 -24.03
CA GLU A 254 -15.56 13.63 -24.87
C GLU A 254 -15.16 14.45 -26.12
N ASN A 255 -15.57 15.73 -26.23
CA ASN A 255 -15.34 16.62 -27.37
C ASN A 255 -14.64 17.94 -27.00
N SER A 256 -14.01 18.02 -25.83
CA SER A 256 -13.28 19.23 -25.42
C SER A 256 -12.00 19.45 -26.26
N GLU A 257 -11.64 20.72 -26.53
CA GLU A 257 -10.38 21.09 -27.21
C GLU A 257 -9.12 20.41 -26.66
N PRO A 258 -8.90 20.27 -25.34
CA PRO A 258 -7.72 19.57 -24.82
C PRO A 258 -7.69 18.07 -25.14
N GLU A 259 -8.85 17.41 -25.28
CA GLU A 259 -8.91 15.99 -25.64
C GLU A 259 -8.54 15.78 -27.12
N LYS A 260 -8.93 16.70 -28.02
CA LYS A 260 -8.51 16.66 -29.43
C LYS A 260 -7.00 16.82 -29.59
N ILE A 261 -6.41 17.76 -28.84
CA ILE A 261 -4.95 17.93 -28.79
C ILE A 261 -4.28 16.66 -28.26
N ALA A 262 -4.87 16.04 -27.23
CA ALA A 262 -4.36 14.78 -26.70
C ALA A 262 -4.45 13.62 -27.71
N GLU A 263 -5.53 13.53 -28.48
CA GLU A 263 -5.71 12.52 -29.54
C GLU A 263 -4.70 12.68 -30.67
N ASP A 264 -4.44 13.90 -31.12
CA ASP A 264 -3.40 14.20 -32.12
C ASP A 264 -1.99 13.82 -31.62
N ILE A 265 -1.71 14.07 -30.34
CA ILE A 265 -0.44 13.67 -29.71
C ILE A 265 -0.37 12.14 -29.61
N ARG A 266 -1.44 11.45 -29.20
CA ARG A 266 -1.49 9.97 -29.18
C ARG A 266 -1.20 9.39 -30.57
N GLY A 267 -1.83 9.93 -31.62
CA GLY A 267 -1.56 9.52 -33.00
C GLY A 267 -0.15 9.85 -33.49
N SER A 268 0.49 10.89 -32.93
CA SER A 268 1.88 11.22 -33.20
C SER A 268 2.85 10.26 -32.50
N ILE A 269 2.53 9.80 -31.28
CA ILE A 269 3.31 8.81 -30.52
C ILE A 269 3.43 7.50 -31.30
N ASP A 270 2.33 7.03 -31.89
CA ASP A 270 2.30 5.78 -32.65
C ASP A 270 3.17 5.81 -33.93
N LYS A 271 3.45 7.02 -34.44
CA LYS A 271 4.26 7.25 -35.65
C LYS A 271 5.74 7.47 -35.38
N ILE A 272 6.17 7.55 -34.12
CA ILE A 272 7.58 7.74 -33.77
C ILE A 272 8.37 6.49 -34.17
N THR A 273 9.39 6.68 -35.01
CA THR A 273 10.32 5.63 -35.44
C THR A 273 11.76 5.88 -34.98
N THR A 274 12.07 7.06 -34.43
CA THR A 274 13.43 7.41 -33.98
C THR A 274 13.43 8.02 -32.56
N THR A 275 14.55 7.86 -31.84
CA THR A 275 14.73 8.42 -30.49
C THR A 275 14.73 9.95 -30.48
N THR A 276 15.21 10.58 -31.56
CA THR A 276 15.15 12.04 -31.75
C THR A 276 13.71 12.53 -31.84
N GLN A 277 12.86 11.89 -32.66
CA GLN A 277 11.44 12.25 -32.76
C GLN A 277 10.69 12.13 -31.42
N ALA A 278 11.02 11.12 -30.59
CA ALA A 278 10.44 11.00 -29.26
C ALA A 278 10.91 12.12 -28.30
N THR A 279 12.15 12.56 -28.44
CA THR A 279 12.71 13.67 -27.65
C THR A 279 12.06 15.00 -28.04
N ASP A 280 11.88 15.23 -29.35
CA ASP A 280 11.24 16.42 -29.88
C ASP A 280 9.75 16.49 -29.51
N LEU A 281 9.01 15.36 -29.65
CA LEU A 281 7.61 15.31 -29.25
C LEU A 281 7.43 15.52 -27.75
N ARG A 282 8.35 15.00 -26.92
CA ARG A 282 8.34 15.26 -25.48
C ARG A 282 8.49 16.75 -25.18
N ALA A 283 9.37 17.46 -25.88
CA ALA A 283 9.53 18.90 -25.71
C ALA A 283 8.24 19.66 -26.09
N SER A 284 7.58 19.28 -27.19
CA SER A 284 6.29 19.86 -27.59
C SER A 284 5.17 19.62 -26.56
N VAL A 285 5.13 18.44 -25.92
CA VAL A 285 4.14 18.15 -24.86
C VAL A 285 4.40 18.95 -23.57
N GLU A 286 5.66 19.27 -23.27
CA GLU A 286 6.00 20.15 -22.14
C GLU A 286 5.49 21.58 -22.34
N GLU A 287 5.54 22.10 -23.58
CA GLU A 287 4.99 23.42 -23.92
C GLU A 287 3.45 23.46 -23.85
N LEU A 288 2.78 22.35 -24.19
CA LEU A 288 1.32 22.22 -24.17
C LEU A 288 0.73 21.88 -22.79
N LYS A 289 1.56 21.79 -21.74
CA LYS A 289 1.13 21.41 -20.38
C LYS A 289 -0.02 22.26 -19.84
N ALA A 290 0.00 23.56 -20.09
CA ALA A 290 -1.05 24.47 -19.62
C ALA A 290 -2.40 24.26 -20.34
N GLN A 291 -2.38 23.79 -21.60
CA GLN A 291 -3.57 23.55 -22.40
C GLN A 291 -4.18 22.17 -22.12
N LEU A 292 -3.34 21.15 -21.91
CA LEU A 292 -3.74 19.76 -21.68
C LEU A 292 -4.28 19.51 -20.26
N GLY A 293 -3.87 20.32 -19.28
CA GLY A 293 -4.13 20.01 -17.88
C GLY A 293 -3.25 18.87 -17.35
N ILE A 294 -3.21 18.71 -16.02
CA ILE A 294 -2.23 17.84 -15.34
C ILE A 294 -2.41 16.36 -15.73
N THR A 295 -3.66 15.88 -15.84
CA THR A 295 -3.99 14.49 -16.10
C THR A 295 -3.52 14.05 -17.49
N LEU A 296 -3.98 14.71 -18.57
CA LEU A 296 -3.61 14.39 -19.95
C LEU A 296 -2.12 14.58 -20.20
N TYR A 297 -1.52 15.65 -19.67
CA TYR A 297 -0.07 15.88 -19.77
C TYR A 297 0.72 14.70 -19.18
N THR A 298 0.35 14.21 -17.98
CA THR A 298 1.06 13.08 -17.36
C THR A 298 0.92 11.78 -18.16
N GLU A 299 -0.27 11.50 -18.71
CA GLU A 299 -0.51 10.34 -19.58
C GLU A 299 0.40 10.37 -20.83
N LEU A 300 0.36 11.48 -21.58
CA LEU A 300 1.08 11.64 -22.84
C LEU A 300 2.60 11.59 -22.64
N LYS A 301 3.10 12.26 -21.60
CA LYS A 301 4.52 12.23 -21.23
C LYS A 301 5.00 10.80 -20.95
N ASN A 302 4.24 10.03 -20.18
CA ASN A 302 4.60 8.65 -19.85
C ASN A 302 4.62 7.75 -21.09
N LYS A 303 3.65 7.93 -22.01
CA LYS A 303 3.60 7.19 -23.28
C LYS A 303 4.80 7.51 -24.19
N ILE A 304 5.19 8.79 -24.30
CA ILE A 304 6.37 9.20 -25.09
C ILE A 304 7.65 8.61 -24.51
N VAL A 305 7.83 8.66 -23.19
CA VAL A 305 9.01 8.09 -22.51
C VAL A 305 9.09 6.57 -22.75
N LYS A 306 7.97 5.86 -22.68
CA LYS A 306 7.92 4.42 -22.97
C LYS A 306 8.35 4.12 -24.41
N GLN A 307 7.87 4.89 -25.39
CA GLN A 307 8.24 4.73 -26.80
C GLN A 307 9.73 5.05 -27.05
N TYR A 308 10.30 6.04 -26.37
CA TYR A 308 11.74 6.33 -26.43
C TYR A 308 12.59 5.15 -25.97
N HIS A 309 12.26 4.55 -24.82
CA HIS A 309 13.01 3.41 -24.29
C HIS A 309 12.91 2.17 -25.19
N ARG A 310 11.73 1.92 -25.78
CA ARG A 310 11.55 0.86 -26.79
C ARG A 310 12.47 1.06 -27.99
N LEU A 311 12.48 2.26 -28.57
CA LEU A 311 13.31 2.56 -29.75
C LEU A 311 14.82 2.48 -29.44
N ASN A 312 15.23 2.92 -28.25
CA ASN A 312 16.61 2.80 -27.82
C ASN A 312 17.03 1.33 -27.64
N ALA A 313 16.16 0.50 -27.06
CA ALA A 313 16.40 -0.94 -26.92
C ALA A 313 16.50 -1.65 -28.28
N ILE A 314 15.60 -1.31 -29.21
CA ILE A 314 15.62 -1.80 -30.60
C ILE A 314 16.93 -1.43 -31.29
N ALA A 315 17.36 -0.17 -31.19
CA ALA A 315 18.60 0.30 -31.81
C ALA A 315 19.84 -0.41 -31.23
N ALA A 316 19.89 -0.62 -29.92
CA ALA A 316 20.98 -1.32 -29.25
C ALA A 316 21.05 -2.81 -29.65
N LEU A 317 19.90 -3.49 -29.74
CA LEU A 317 19.81 -4.88 -30.19
C LEU A 317 20.24 -5.01 -31.65
N GLY A 318 19.70 -4.15 -32.53
CA GLY A 318 20.06 -4.14 -33.96
C GLY A 318 21.55 -3.93 -34.18
N ALA A 319 22.14 -2.93 -33.52
CA ALA A 319 23.58 -2.67 -33.63
C ALA A 319 24.46 -3.84 -33.15
N SER A 320 24.03 -4.53 -32.08
CA SER A 320 24.76 -5.68 -31.54
C SER A 320 24.65 -6.91 -32.45
N ILE A 321 23.48 -7.13 -33.04
CA ILE A 321 23.22 -8.21 -34.02
C ILE A 321 23.99 -7.94 -35.33
N ASP A 322 23.97 -6.71 -35.84
CA ASP A 322 24.71 -6.34 -37.05
C ASP A 322 26.23 -6.46 -36.87
N ALA A 323 26.74 -6.11 -35.69
CA ALA A 323 28.15 -6.28 -35.33
C ALA A 323 28.54 -7.76 -35.31
N ALA A 324 27.69 -8.62 -34.74
CA ALA A 324 27.86 -10.07 -34.73
C ALA A 324 27.82 -10.68 -36.15
N GLY A 325 26.88 -10.23 -37.00
CA GLY A 325 26.75 -10.73 -38.38
C GLY A 325 27.94 -10.42 -39.27
N LYS A 326 28.64 -9.29 -39.06
CA LYS A 326 29.85 -8.91 -39.82
C LYS A 326 31.06 -9.81 -39.55
N ASN A 327 31.07 -10.52 -38.42
CA ASN A 327 32.17 -11.42 -38.05
C ASN A 327 32.01 -12.84 -38.62
N GLY A 328 31.00 -13.10 -39.46
CA GLY A 328 30.81 -14.40 -40.12
C GLY A 328 30.13 -15.47 -39.26
N GLY A 329 29.53 -15.07 -38.13
CA GLY A 329 28.83 -15.94 -37.18
C GLY A 329 29.10 -15.52 -35.73
N THR A 330 28.33 -16.07 -34.78
CA THR A 330 28.54 -15.84 -33.33
C THR A 330 29.14 -17.05 -32.64
N THR A 331 30.11 -16.81 -31.76
CA THR A 331 30.54 -17.79 -30.76
C THR A 331 29.42 -18.03 -29.74
N SER A 332 29.46 -19.18 -29.03
CA SER A 332 28.47 -19.48 -27.97
C SER A 332 28.41 -18.40 -26.88
N GLN A 333 29.54 -17.76 -26.58
CA GLN A 333 29.62 -16.68 -25.60
C GLN A 333 28.95 -15.39 -26.09
N GLU A 334 29.22 -14.96 -27.32
CA GLU A 334 28.58 -13.76 -27.91
C GLU A 334 27.07 -13.93 -28.04
N ARG A 335 26.58 -15.14 -28.32
CA ARG A 335 25.14 -15.45 -28.34
C ARG A 335 24.51 -15.35 -26.95
N ALA A 336 25.21 -15.83 -25.91
CA ALA A 336 24.75 -15.68 -24.53
C ALA A 336 24.69 -14.20 -24.11
N GLU A 337 25.64 -13.38 -24.56
CA GLU A 337 25.65 -11.94 -24.32
C GLU A 337 24.51 -11.22 -25.05
N LEU A 338 24.20 -11.60 -26.29
CA LEU A 338 23.03 -11.12 -27.04
C LEU A 338 21.72 -11.55 -26.39
N GLY A 339 21.62 -12.80 -25.92
CA GLY A 339 20.45 -13.29 -25.17
C GLY A 339 20.23 -12.54 -23.86
N ALA A 340 21.32 -12.24 -23.13
CA ALA A 340 21.25 -11.40 -21.93
C ALA A 340 20.84 -9.95 -22.26
N LEU A 341 21.28 -9.41 -23.40
CA LEU A 341 20.86 -8.10 -23.87
C LEU A 341 19.36 -8.08 -24.25
N LEU A 342 18.87 -9.10 -24.95
CA LEU A 342 17.45 -9.25 -25.28
C LEU A 342 16.61 -9.37 -24.01
N HIS A 343 17.05 -10.16 -23.03
CA HIS A 343 16.35 -10.33 -21.76
C HIS A 343 16.19 -8.99 -21.01
N ARG A 344 17.26 -8.18 -20.92
CA ARG A 344 17.22 -6.83 -20.31
C ARG A 344 16.35 -5.82 -21.08
N SER A 345 16.26 -6.01 -22.40
CA SER A 345 15.48 -5.16 -23.31
C SER A 345 14.01 -5.56 -23.41
N ALA A 346 13.65 -6.80 -23.04
CA ALA A 346 12.32 -7.38 -23.21
C ALA A 346 11.21 -6.56 -22.52
N ARG A 347 11.51 -5.90 -21.40
CA ARG A 347 10.58 -5.01 -20.68
C ARG A 347 10.07 -3.81 -21.49
N PHE A 348 10.76 -3.43 -22.56
CA PHE A 348 10.39 -2.31 -23.43
C PHE A 348 9.82 -2.75 -24.79
N LEU A 349 9.88 -4.05 -25.10
CA LEU A 349 9.51 -4.63 -26.39
C LEU A 349 8.14 -5.33 -26.28
N SER A 350 7.43 -5.48 -27.40
CA SER A 350 6.27 -6.37 -27.46
C SER A 350 6.70 -7.85 -27.50
N ALA A 351 5.80 -8.77 -27.18
CA ALA A 351 6.07 -10.21 -27.27
C ALA A 351 6.54 -10.62 -28.68
N ASP A 352 5.92 -10.05 -29.72
CA ASP A 352 6.28 -10.29 -31.12
C ASP A 352 7.71 -9.79 -31.43
N GLU A 353 8.10 -8.63 -30.89
CA GLU A 353 9.44 -8.09 -31.08
C GLU A 353 10.50 -8.95 -30.38
N VAL A 354 10.23 -9.37 -29.14
CA VAL A 354 11.12 -10.27 -28.40
C VAL A 354 11.30 -11.58 -29.17
N GLN A 355 10.22 -12.16 -29.69
CA GLN A 355 10.30 -13.38 -30.48
C GLN A 355 11.11 -13.20 -31.78
N ARG A 356 10.94 -12.08 -32.50
CA ARG A 356 11.72 -11.78 -33.71
C ARG A 356 13.21 -11.65 -33.42
N TYR A 357 13.57 -10.95 -32.34
CA TYR A 357 14.98 -10.80 -31.97
C TYR A 357 15.58 -12.10 -31.42
N GLN A 358 14.79 -12.91 -30.70
CA GLN A 358 15.23 -14.24 -30.28
C GLN A 358 15.54 -15.13 -31.50
N GLN A 359 14.64 -15.14 -32.48
CA GLN A 359 14.86 -15.87 -33.72
C GLN A 359 16.10 -15.36 -34.48
N ALA A 360 16.30 -14.04 -34.57
CA ALA A 360 17.50 -13.47 -35.19
C ALA A 360 18.80 -13.86 -34.47
N ILE A 361 18.76 -14.02 -33.13
CA ILE A 361 19.92 -14.48 -32.34
C ILE A 361 20.17 -15.98 -32.57
N ASP A 362 19.11 -16.79 -32.70
CA ASP A 362 19.21 -18.22 -32.96
C ASP A 362 19.72 -18.51 -34.40
N ASP A 363 19.32 -17.69 -35.37
CA ASP A 363 19.75 -17.74 -36.77
C ASP A 363 21.24 -17.36 -36.97
N LEU A 364 21.87 -16.71 -35.98
CA LEU A 364 23.31 -16.41 -35.97
C LEU A 364 24.20 -17.60 -35.59
N SER A 365 23.66 -18.82 -35.55
CA SER A 365 24.39 -20.06 -35.25
C SER A 365 25.47 -20.37 -36.30
N PRO A 366 26.64 -20.92 -35.88
CA PRO A 366 27.73 -21.20 -36.79
C PRO A 366 27.36 -22.31 -37.78
N ALA A 367 27.74 -22.14 -39.04
CA ALA A 367 27.51 -23.10 -40.13
C ALA A 367 28.09 -24.53 -39.89
N GLN A 368 28.82 -24.75 -38.79
CA GLN A 368 29.43 -26.04 -38.44
C GLN A 368 28.59 -26.91 -37.49
N GLU A 369 27.47 -26.42 -36.94
CA GLU A 369 26.53 -27.25 -36.16
C GLU A 369 25.45 -27.92 -37.03
N ALA A 370 25.31 -27.54 -38.30
CA ALA A 370 24.33 -28.11 -39.24
C ALA A 370 24.75 -29.47 -39.87
N ALA A 371 25.87 -30.06 -39.45
CA ALA A 371 26.46 -31.26 -40.06
C ALA A 371 26.72 -32.43 -39.08
N CYS A 372 25.97 -32.54 -37.98
CA CYS A 372 25.94 -33.74 -37.14
C CYS A 372 24.58 -34.42 -37.16
#